data_AF-A0A0A9Y5C7-F1
#
_entry.id   AF-A0A0A9Y5C7-F1
#
_cell.length_a   1.000
_cell.length_b   1.000
_cell.length_c   1.000
_cell.angle_alpha   90.00
_cell.angle_beta   90.00
_cell.angle_gamma   90.00
#
_symmetry.space_group_name_H-M   'P 1'
#
loop_
_entity.id
_entity.type
_entity.pdbx_description
1 polymer ?
#
loop_
_entity_poly.entity_id
_entity_poly.type
_entity_poly.pdbx_seq_one_letter_code
_entity_poly.pdbx_strand_id
1 'polypeptide(L)'
;EVEDILRHLGVEGDSYKLEPAGDALGFQGTYYSLTIENRTERYFIKSIPEGSDIVTKFYHDLGTFSKEFTIYRSILPRMKKFAANDLWCRCLYGKEGRYLVLQDLTLCGWKLPRVMDSDHVNVALH
;
A
#
# COMPACT_ATOMS: atom_id res chain seq x y z
N GLU A 1 -0.21 4.36 -15.73
CA GLU A 1 -0.31 3.27 -14.71
C GLU A 1 -1.59 3.38 -13.90
N VAL A 2 -1.96 4.58 -13.45
CA VAL A 2 -3.25 4.82 -12.78
C VAL A 2 -4.46 4.38 -13.61
N GLU A 3 -4.48 4.61 -14.93
CA GLU A 3 -5.56 4.13 -15.80
C GLU A 3 -5.78 2.60 -15.74
N ASP A 4 -4.69 1.83 -15.62
CA ASP A 4 -4.80 0.37 -15.46
C ASP A 4 -5.42 0.01 -14.10
N ILE A 5 -5.10 0.78 -13.06
CA ILE A 5 -5.69 0.64 -11.73
C ILE A 5 -7.18 0.97 -11.79
N LEU A 6 -7.57 2.10 -12.38
CA LEU A 6 -8.98 2.54 -12.48
C LEU A 6 -9.83 1.50 -13.20
N ARG A 7 -9.32 0.94 -14.30
CA ARG A 7 -9.97 -0.15 -15.04
C ARG A 7 -10.18 -1.39 -14.18
N HIS A 8 -9.17 -1.83 -13.42
CA HIS A 8 -9.30 -3.01 -12.54
C HIS A 8 -10.21 -2.75 -11.33
N LEU A 9 -10.35 -1.49 -10.92
CA LEU A 9 -11.28 -1.07 -9.88
C LEU A 9 -12.71 -0.87 -10.41
N GLY A 10 -12.92 -0.90 -11.74
CA GLY A 10 -14.24 -0.67 -12.35
C GLY A 10 -14.72 0.78 -12.24
N VAL A 11 -13.79 1.73 -12.20
CA VAL A 11 -14.03 3.18 -12.07
C VAL A 11 -13.36 3.96 -13.20
N GLU A 12 -13.13 3.31 -14.34
CA GLU A 12 -12.60 3.96 -15.52
C GLU A 12 -13.55 5.06 -16.02
N GLY A 13 -13.00 6.23 -16.36
CA GLY A 13 -13.77 7.40 -16.77
C GLY A 13 -14.30 8.27 -15.62
N ASP A 14 -14.23 7.81 -14.37
CA ASP A 14 -14.53 8.66 -13.22
C ASP A 14 -13.39 9.66 -12.97
N SER A 15 -13.74 10.88 -12.55
CA SER A 15 -12.75 11.84 -12.07
C SER A 15 -12.10 11.32 -10.78
N TYR A 16 -10.79 11.56 -10.62
CA TYR A 16 -10.04 11.08 -9.46
C TYR A 16 -8.99 12.08 -9.00
N LYS A 17 -8.60 11.95 -7.73
CA LYS A 17 -7.50 12.66 -7.11
C LYS A 17 -6.44 11.66 -6.63
N LEU A 18 -5.20 11.84 -7.07
CA LEU A 18 -4.05 11.05 -6.65
C LEU A 18 -3.07 11.95 -5.90
N GLU A 19 -2.79 11.64 -4.64
CA GLU A 19 -1.93 12.46 -3.78
C GLU A 19 -0.86 11.59 -3.11
N PRO A 20 0.37 12.08 -2.92
CA PRO A 20 1.35 11.39 -2.08
C PRO A 20 0.81 11.17 -0.66
N ALA A 21 0.88 9.94 -0.17
CA ALA A 21 0.40 9.55 1.14
C ALA A 21 1.56 9.53 2.16
N GLY A 22 1.96 10.71 2.60
CA GLY A 22 2.98 10.93 3.64
C GLY A 22 4.41 11.01 3.09
N ASP A 23 5.28 11.67 3.87
CA ASP A 23 6.73 11.59 3.67
C ASP A 23 7.17 10.17 3.99
N ALA A 24 8.24 9.70 3.33
CA ALA A 24 8.81 8.35 3.36
C ALA A 24 9.23 7.86 4.78
N LEU A 25 8.28 7.74 5.69
CA LEU A 25 8.46 7.30 7.06
C LEU A 25 8.39 5.78 7.09
N GLY A 26 9.55 5.17 6.83
CA GLY A 26 9.94 3.90 7.43
C GLY A 26 9.74 2.64 6.60
N PHE A 27 8.98 2.66 5.50
CA PHE A 27 8.78 1.44 4.70
C PHE A 27 9.10 1.68 3.23
N GLN A 28 9.93 0.80 2.69
CA GLN A 28 10.49 0.83 1.34
C GLN A 28 9.40 0.93 0.26
N GLY A 29 9.26 2.09 -0.39
CA GLY A 29 8.26 2.33 -1.45
C GLY A 29 7.83 3.79 -1.54
N THR A 30 7.13 4.14 -2.62
CA THR A 30 6.36 5.39 -2.69
C THR A 30 4.89 5.09 -2.42
N TYR A 31 4.20 6.01 -1.75
CA TYR A 31 2.82 5.81 -1.31
C TYR A 31 1.91 6.90 -1.87
N TYR A 32 0.73 6.50 -2.32
CA TYR A 32 -0.28 7.42 -2.82
C TYR A 32 -1.67 7.08 -2.25
N SER A 33 -2.46 8.11 -2.05
CA SER A 33 -3.90 8.03 -1.81
C SER A 33 -4.62 8.32 -3.12
N LEU A 34 -5.43 7.37 -3.58
CA LEU A 34 -6.31 7.53 -4.73
C LEU A 34 -7.74 7.69 -4.21
N THR A 35 -8.35 8.85 -4.45
CA THR A 35 -9.75 9.13 -4.13
C THR A 35 -10.52 9.27 -5.44
N ILE A 36 -11.63 8.55 -5.59
CA ILE A 36 -12.52 8.73 -6.73
C ILE A 36 -13.51 9.86 -6.40
N GLU A 37 -13.54 10.90 -7.23
CA GLU A 37 -14.38 12.06 -6.99
C GLU A 37 -15.86 11.67 -7.11
N ASN A 38 -16.72 12.32 -6.32
CA ASN A 38 -18.16 12.03 -6.23
C ASN A 38 -18.51 10.61 -5.77
N ARG A 39 -17.54 9.82 -5.30
CA ARG A 39 -17.72 8.53 -4.64
C ARG A 39 -17.13 8.57 -3.23
N THR A 40 -17.52 7.60 -2.41
CA THR A 40 -16.92 7.39 -1.08
C THR A 40 -15.71 6.45 -1.12
N GLU A 41 -15.32 6.03 -2.33
CA GLU A 41 -14.24 5.07 -2.55
C GLU A 41 -12.87 5.75 -2.46
N ARG A 42 -12.00 5.14 -1.67
CA ARG A 42 -10.61 5.54 -1.53
C ARG A 42 -9.72 4.30 -1.44
N TYR A 43 -8.55 4.44 -2.05
CA TYR A 43 -7.58 3.38 -2.20
C TYR A 43 -6.20 3.87 -1.78
N PHE A 44 -5.42 2.96 -1.23
CA PHE A 44 -4.02 3.22 -0.91
C PHE A 44 -3.14 2.47 -1.91
N ILE A 45 -2.23 3.19 -2.55
CA ILE A 45 -1.32 2.63 -3.55
C ILE A 45 0.08 2.64 -2.97
N LYS A 46 0.75 1.49 -3.00
CA LYS A 46 2.17 1.37 -2.72
C LYS A 46 2.88 0.99 -4.01
N SER A 47 3.84 1.79 -4.45
CA SER A 47 4.71 1.47 -5.58
C SER A 47 6.15 1.25 -5.14
N ILE A 48 6.96 0.70 -6.05
CA ILE A 48 8.41 0.76 -5.91
C ILE A 48 8.87 2.22 -5.78
N PRO A 49 9.94 2.49 -5.02
CA PRO A 49 10.45 3.85 -4.86
C PRO A 49 10.71 4.51 -6.20
N GLU A 50 10.19 5.72 -6.36
CA GLU A 50 10.56 6.60 -7.47
C GLU A 50 11.83 7.35 -7.04
N GLY A 51 12.96 7.02 -7.67
CA GLY A 51 14.26 7.55 -7.26
C GLY A 51 15.35 7.25 -8.30
N SER A 52 16.61 7.51 -7.94
CA SER A 52 17.74 7.18 -8.82
C SER A 52 17.79 5.67 -9.09
N ASP A 53 18.31 5.29 -10.26
CA ASP A 53 18.45 3.88 -10.67
C ASP A 53 19.15 3.02 -9.62
N ILE A 54 20.08 3.60 -8.85
CA ILE A 54 20.80 2.92 -7.77
C ILE A 54 19.85 2.55 -6.62
N VAL A 55 18.98 3.46 -6.21
CA VAL A 55 18.01 3.23 -5.12
C VAL A 55 16.98 2.20 -5.56
N THR A 56 16.45 2.36 -6.78
CA THR A 56 15.50 1.40 -7.37
C THR A 56 16.11 0.00 -7.49
N LYS A 57 17.36 -0.09 -7.96
CA LYS A 57 18.10 -1.35 -8.07
C LYS A 57 18.34 -2.00 -6.70
N PHE A 58 18.73 -1.21 -5.70
CA PHE A 58 18.93 -1.72 -4.34
C PHE A 58 17.67 -2.39 -3.79
N TYR A 59 16.52 -1.72 -3.89
CA TYR A 59 15.25 -2.27 -3.40
C TYR A 59 14.73 -3.44 -4.22
N HIS A 60 14.98 -3.44 -5.53
CA HIS A 60 14.71 -4.58 -6.39
C HIS A 60 15.55 -5.79 -5.97
N ASP A 61 16.85 -5.62 -5.77
CA ASP A 61 17.77 -6.70 -5.40
C ASP A 61 17.50 -7.22 -3.98
N LEU A 62 16.99 -6.38 -3.07
CA LEU A 62 16.52 -6.80 -1.74
C LEU A 62 15.25 -7.67 -1.81
N GLY A 63 14.48 -7.56 -2.90
CA GLY A 63 13.26 -8.33 -3.16
C GLY A 63 12.10 -7.99 -2.22
N THR A 64 12.17 -6.90 -1.45
CA THR A 64 11.17 -6.56 -0.43
C THR A 64 9.79 -6.38 -1.05
N PHE A 65 9.71 -5.70 -2.19
CA PHE A 65 8.43 -5.48 -2.86
C PHE A 65 7.78 -6.79 -3.32
N SER A 66 8.55 -7.75 -3.86
CA SER A 66 8.02 -9.06 -4.27
C SER A 66 7.55 -9.89 -3.06
N LYS A 67 8.29 -9.84 -1.95
CA LYS A 67 7.86 -10.47 -0.68
C LYS A 67 6.55 -9.85 -0.17
N GLU A 68 6.46 -8.52 -0.15
CA GLU A 68 5.25 -7.81 0.26
C GLU A 68 4.06 -8.08 -0.67
N PHE A 69 4.29 -8.08 -1.98
CA PHE A 69 3.30 -8.47 -2.98
C PHE A 69 2.76 -9.88 -2.70
N THR A 70 3.66 -10.83 -2.44
CA THR A 70 3.29 -12.20 -2.10
C THR A 70 2.51 -12.28 -0.79
N ILE A 71 2.91 -11.53 0.23
CA ILE A 71 2.22 -11.46 1.52
C ILE A 71 0.77 -11.01 1.32
N TYR A 72 0.56 -9.87 0.66
CA TYR A 72 -0.77 -9.30 0.46
C TYR A 72 -1.66 -10.10 -0.50
N ARG A 73 -1.10 -10.65 -1.59
CA ARG A 73 -1.88 -11.39 -2.61
C ARG A 73 -2.13 -12.85 -2.26
N SER A 74 -1.21 -13.49 -1.54
CA SER A 74 -1.25 -14.95 -1.35
C SER A 74 -1.33 -15.39 0.11
N ILE A 75 -0.53 -14.79 1.00
CA ILE A 75 -0.38 -15.29 2.38
C ILE A 75 -1.54 -14.81 3.25
N LEU A 76 -1.76 -13.49 3.32
CA LEU A 76 -2.79 -12.90 4.19
C LEU A 76 -4.20 -13.44 3.88
N PRO A 77 -4.66 -13.56 2.61
CA PRO A 77 -5.95 -14.17 2.33
C PRO A 77 -6.11 -15.60 2.88
N ARG A 78 -5.02 -16.39 2.91
CA ARG A 78 -5.03 -17.76 3.48
C ARG A 78 -5.01 -17.75 5.00
N MET A 79 -4.48 -16.69 5.63
CA MET A 79 -4.51 -16.52 7.07
C MET A 79 -5.90 -16.15 7.60
N LYS A 80 -6.81 -15.68 6.74
CA LYS A 80 -8.19 -15.32 7.10
C LYS A 80 -8.93 -16.45 7.85
N LYS A 81 -8.64 -17.71 7.52
CA LYS A 81 -9.23 -18.87 8.21
C LYS A 81 -8.90 -18.95 9.71
N PHE A 82 -7.90 -18.22 10.18
CA PHE A 82 -7.46 -18.20 11.57
C PHE A 82 -7.92 -16.94 12.33
N ALA A 83 -8.60 -16.00 11.67
CA ALA A 83 -9.04 -14.75 12.26
C ALA A 83 -10.55 -14.56 12.05
N ALA A 84 -11.26 -14.13 13.10
CA ALA A 84 -12.70 -13.85 13.02
C ALA A 84 -13.00 -12.57 12.21
N ASN A 85 -12.05 -11.64 12.16
CA ASN A 85 -12.16 -10.36 11.46
C ASN A 85 -10.95 -10.16 10.53
N ASP A 86 -11.10 -9.28 9.54
CA ASP A 86 -9.98 -8.89 8.68
C ASP A 86 -8.99 -8.03 9.51
N LEU A 87 -7.80 -8.58 9.77
CA LEU A 87 -6.73 -7.93 10.55
C LEU A 87 -5.76 -7.10 9.67
N TRP A 88 -5.99 -7.05 8.37
CA TRP A 88 -5.14 -6.41 7.38
C TRP A 88 -5.97 -5.74 6.29
N CYS A 89 -5.37 -4.80 5.56
CA CYS A 89 -5.99 -4.23 4.37
C CYS A 89 -6.08 -5.28 3.25
N ARG A 90 -7.23 -5.33 2.57
CA ARG A 90 -7.39 -6.19 1.40
C ARG A 90 -6.57 -5.64 0.24
N CYS A 91 -5.85 -6.52 -0.44
CA CYS A 91 -5.25 -6.20 -1.73
C CYS A 91 -6.30 -6.39 -2.82
N LEU A 92 -6.65 -5.28 -3.48
CA LEU A 92 -7.69 -5.22 -4.50
C LEU A 92 -7.11 -5.53 -5.88
N TYR A 93 -5.94 -4.97 -6.15
CA TYR A 93 -5.20 -5.18 -7.37
C TYR A 93 -3.71 -5.00 -7.10
N GLY A 94 -2.87 -5.52 -7.99
CA GLY A 94 -1.44 -5.29 -7.92
C GLY A 94 -0.74 -5.90 -9.11
N LYS A 95 0.37 -5.28 -9.48
CA LYS A 95 1.27 -5.72 -10.53
C LYS A 95 2.66 -5.92 -9.93
N GLU A 96 3.12 -7.17 -9.95
CA GLU A 96 4.42 -7.53 -9.38
C GLU A 96 5.54 -6.68 -10.00
N GLY A 97 6.47 -6.24 -9.15
CA GLY A 97 7.57 -5.35 -9.53
C GLY A 97 7.17 -3.91 -9.83
N ARG A 98 5.90 -3.52 -9.61
CA ARG A 98 5.44 -2.14 -9.85
C ARG A 98 4.68 -1.54 -8.68
N TYR A 99 3.47 -2.05 -8.41
CA TYR A 99 2.57 -1.46 -7.43
C TYR A 99 1.55 -2.44 -6.85
N LEU A 100 1.03 -2.09 -5.68
CA LEU A 100 -0.05 -2.73 -4.94
C LEU A 100 -1.15 -1.70 -4.69
N VAL A 101 -2.39 -2.09 -4.91
CA VAL A 101 -3.58 -1.30 -4.61
C VAL A 101 -4.30 -1.99 -3.45
N LEU A 102 -4.37 -1.27 -2.34
CA LEU A 102 -4.86 -1.74 -1.07
C LEU A 102 -6.12 -0.96 -0.68
N GLN A 103 -7.00 -1.62 0.06
CA GLN A 103 -8.12 -0.98 0.73
C GLN A 103 -7.62 0.10 1.68
N ASP A 104 -8.22 1.29 1.64
CA ASP A 104 -8.00 2.29 2.66
C ASP A 104 -8.68 1.89 3.97
N LEU A 105 -7.87 1.61 5.01
CA LEU A 105 -8.34 1.21 6.33
C LEU A 105 -8.98 2.37 7.12
N THR A 106 -8.73 3.63 6.75
CA THR A 106 -9.38 4.78 7.39
C THR A 106 -10.90 4.76 7.17
N LEU A 107 -11.36 4.19 6.05
CA LEU A 107 -12.77 3.96 5.78
C LEU A 107 -13.40 2.91 6.72
N CYS A 108 -12.57 2.06 7.33
CA CYS A 108 -12.97 1.07 8.33
C CYS A 108 -12.78 1.57 9.78
N GLY A 109 -12.52 2.87 9.97
CA GLY A 109 -12.33 3.47 11.29
C GLY A 109 -10.94 3.29 11.89
N TRP A 110 -10.00 2.65 11.16
CA TRP A 110 -8.62 2.55 11.62
C TRP A 110 -7.96 3.93 11.58
N LYS A 111 -7.30 4.28 12.68
CA LYS A 111 -6.48 5.48 12.79
C LYS A 111 -5.10 5.03 13.24
N LEU A 112 -4.08 5.41 12.50
CA LEU A 112 -2.72 5.33 13.02
C LEU A 112 -2.63 6.31 14.20
N PRO A 113 -2.29 5.86 15.42
CA PRO A 113 -1.90 6.79 16.45
C PRO A 113 -0.69 7.58 15.94
N ARG A 114 -0.61 8.89 16.23
CA ARG A 114 0.46 9.80 15.78
C ARG A 114 1.87 9.44 16.29
N VAL A 115 2.03 8.25 16.87
CA VAL A 115 3.04 7.83 17.83
C VAL A 115 3.62 6.50 17.29
N MET A 116 4.17 6.54 16.08
CA MET A 116 5.36 5.74 15.77
C MET A 116 6.54 6.71 15.80
N ASP A 117 6.69 7.36 16.94
CA ASP A 117 7.87 8.10 17.33
C ASP A 117 9.04 7.13 17.60
N SER A 118 10.23 7.71 17.59
CA SER A 118 11.56 7.14 17.75
C SER A 118 11.66 6.02 18.81
N ASP A 119 10.78 6.07 19.81
CA ASP A 119 10.73 5.13 20.92
C ASP A 119 10.44 3.69 20.48
N HIS A 120 9.62 3.49 19.45
CA HIS A 120 9.37 2.14 18.90
C HIS A 120 10.61 1.56 18.20
N VAL A 121 11.41 2.41 17.54
CA VAL A 121 12.68 2.01 16.92
C VAL A 121 13.73 1.73 18.00
N ASN A 122 13.77 2.54 19.07
CA ASN A 122 14.69 2.35 20.19
C ASN A 122 14.41 1.04 20.95
N VAL A 123 13.15 0.65 21.14
CA VAL A 123 12.80 -0.63 21.78
C VAL A 123 13.16 -1.83 20.90
N ALA A 124 13.07 -1.71 19.57
CA ALA A 124 13.38 -2.80 18.65
C ALA A 124 14.90 -2.99 18.41
N LEU A 125 15.71 -1.98 18.71
CA LEU A 125 17.17 -2.00 18.59
C LEU A 125 17.89 -2.38 19.90
N HIS A 126 17.14 -2.74 20.95
CA HIS A 126 17.65 -3.25 22.22
C HIS A 126 17.43 -4.75 22.39
#